data_AF-A0A9E3LUY4-F1
#
_entry.id   AF-A0A9E3LUY4-F1
#
_cell.length_a   1.000
_cell.length_b   1.000
_cell.length_c   1.000
_cell.angle_alpha   90.00
_cell.angle_beta   90.00
_cell.angle_gamma   90.00
#
_symmetry.space_group_name_H-M   'P 1'
#
loop_
_entity.id
_entity.type
_entity.pdbx_description
1 polymer ?
#
loop_
_entity_poly.entity_id
_entity_poly.type
_entity_poly.pdbx_seq_one_letter_code
_entity_poly.pdbx_strand_id
1 'polypeptide(L)'
;MKLKMRRTILGISLATGLVLNYALAIDVSAQRPKIEAITKNDFCKNQLNGERFTRTELFFGLSKPDGSMVSEEEFSRFIDNEVTPLFPDGLTLLTGIGQFKNSSGTVVKEGSKLLILLYPFDSESNTKITQIRQAYINMFQQESVLRVDEGSCVSF
;
A
#
# COMPACT_ATOMS: atom_id res chain seq x y z
N MET A 1 -4.52 -20.35 102.18
CA MET A 1 -4.59 -21.83 102.23
C MET A 1 -5.12 -22.33 100.89
N LYS A 2 -4.38 -23.25 100.23
CA LYS A 2 -4.68 -24.00 98.97
C LYS A 2 -4.72 -23.13 97.69
N LEU A 3 -3.80 -23.19 96.70
CA LEU A 3 -3.03 -24.22 95.95
C LEU A 3 -3.71 -24.69 94.64
N LYS A 4 -2.90 -24.64 93.56
CA LYS A 4 -2.96 -25.31 92.21
C LYS A 4 -3.80 -24.64 91.10
N MET A 5 -3.21 -24.21 89.97
CA MET A 5 -2.66 -24.97 88.80
C MET A 5 -3.77 -25.73 88.04
N ARG A 6 -3.90 -25.74 86.70
CA ARG A 6 -2.91 -25.64 85.60
C ARG A 6 -3.65 -25.67 84.23
N ARG A 7 -2.98 -25.12 83.18
CA ARG A 7 -2.93 -25.53 81.74
C ARG A 7 -4.20 -25.29 80.90
N THR A 8 -4.14 -24.85 79.64
CA THR A 8 -3.24 -25.27 78.53
C THR A 8 -3.14 -24.17 77.46
N ILE A 9 -1.99 -24.14 76.76
CA ILE A 9 -1.57 -23.19 75.71
C ILE A 9 -2.01 -23.69 74.31
N LEU A 10 -2.03 -22.75 73.34
CA LEU A 10 -1.86 -22.91 71.87
C LEU A 10 -3.17 -23.05 71.05
N GLY A 11 -3.43 -22.30 69.97
CA GLY A 11 -2.53 -21.48 69.17
C GLY A 11 -3.24 -20.31 68.48
N ILE A 12 -2.51 -19.20 68.39
CA ILE A 12 -2.77 -18.10 67.47
C ILE A 12 -2.13 -18.51 66.15
N SER A 13 -2.94 -18.69 65.10
CA SER A 13 -2.47 -18.64 63.72
C SER A 13 -3.64 -18.34 62.81
N LEU A 14 -3.73 -17.09 62.37
CA LEU A 14 -4.15 -16.77 61.01
C LEU A 14 -3.50 -15.45 60.65
N ALA A 15 -2.20 -15.53 60.37
CA ALA A 15 -1.53 -14.58 59.50
C ALA A 15 -1.83 -14.98 58.05
N THR A 16 -1.90 -13.97 57.19
CA THR A 16 -1.93 -14.02 55.72
C THR A 16 -3.28 -14.33 55.08
N GLY A 17 -4.09 -13.28 54.92
CA GLY A 17 -5.01 -13.20 53.79
C GLY A 17 -4.20 -13.06 52.50
N LEU A 18 -3.88 -14.18 51.87
CA LEU A 18 -3.41 -14.20 50.50
C LEU A 18 -4.65 -14.35 49.62
N VAL A 19 -5.25 -13.23 49.21
CA VAL A 19 -6.25 -13.25 48.14
C VAL A 19 -5.48 -13.53 46.86
N LEU A 20 -5.44 -14.80 46.46
CA LEU A 20 -5.05 -15.20 45.11
C LEU A 20 -6.09 -14.60 44.15
N ASN A 21 -5.78 -13.42 43.62
CA ASN A 21 -6.40 -12.90 42.42
C ASN A 21 -6.08 -13.89 41.30
N TYR A 22 -7.02 -14.80 41.01
CA TYR A 22 -7.07 -15.47 39.71
C TYR A 22 -7.45 -14.41 38.68
N ALA A 23 -6.47 -13.62 38.24
CA ALA A 23 -6.59 -12.90 36.99
C ALA A 23 -6.58 -13.97 35.89
N LEU A 24 -7.77 -14.39 35.46
CA LEU A 24 -7.91 -14.93 34.12
C LEU A 24 -7.52 -13.79 33.19
N ALA A 25 -6.24 -13.76 32.80
CA ALA A 25 -5.79 -13.00 31.66
C ALA A 25 -6.51 -13.61 30.45
N ILE A 26 -7.70 -13.09 30.15
CA ILE A 26 -8.27 -13.26 28.82
C ILE A 26 -7.29 -12.49 27.95
N ASP A 27 -6.48 -13.20 27.17
CA ASP A 27 -5.61 -12.59 26.16
C ASP A 27 -6.50 -11.92 25.10
N VAL A 28 -6.94 -10.68 25.37
CA VAL A 28 -7.64 -9.79 24.41
C VAL A 28 -6.64 -9.25 23.36
N SER A 29 -5.61 -10.01 23.05
CA SER A 29 -4.55 -9.69 22.09
C SER A 29 -4.61 -10.60 20.86
N ALA A 30 -5.19 -11.80 20.98
CA ALA A 30 -5.17 -12.81 19.93
C ALA A 30 -6.28 -12.68 18.85
N GLN A 31 -7.21 -11.72 18.97
CA GLN A 31 -8.37 -11.57 18.08
C GLN A 31 -8.41 -10.24 17.29
N ARG A 32 -7.31 -9.81 16.68
CA ARG A 32 -7.35 -8.93 15.50
C ARG A 32 -6.25 -9.38 14.53
N PRO A 33 -6.58 -10.09 13.43
CA PRO A 33 -7.06 -9.41 12.21
C PRO A 33 -7.94 -10.29 11.26
N LYS A 34 -9.21 -9.94 11.07
CA LYS A 34 -10.04 -10.41 9.93
C LYS A 34 -11.11 -9.39 9.53
N ILE A 35 -11.53 -8.53 10.46
CA ILE A 35 -12.61 -7.55 10.25
C ILE A 35 -12.23 -6.48 9.19
N GLU A 36 -10.96 -6.07 9.08
CA GLU A 36 -10.54 -5.03 8.11
C GLU A 36 -10.44 -5.51 6.64
N ALA A 37 -10.03 -6.76 6.40
CA ALA A 37 -9.91 -7.29 5.04
C ALA A 37 -11.28 -7.69 4.46
N ILE A 38 -12.18 -8.18 5.32
CA ILE A 38 -13.56 -8.53 4.96
C ILE A 38 -14.36 -7.25 4.61
N THR A 39 -14.19 -6.15 5.35
CA THR A 39 -14.97 -4.91 5.16
C THR A 39 -14.74 -4.19 3.83
N LYS A 40 -13.52 -4.18 3.28
CA LYS A 40 -13.26 -3.44 2.01
C LYS A 40 -13.72 -4.19 0.75
N ASN A 41 -13.53 -5.50 0.67
CA ASN A 41 -14.03 -6.27 -0.48
C ASN A 41 -15.56 -6.34 -0.46
N ASP A 42 -16.16 -6.47 0.73
CA ASP A 42 -17.61 -6.43 0.88
C ASP A 42 -18.18 -5.07 0.48
N PHE A 43 -17.45 -3.98 0.68
CA PHE A 43 -17.88 -2.65 0.23
C PHE A 43 -17.96 -2.57 -1.31
N CYS A 44 -16.87 -2.90 -2.01
CA CYS A 44 -16.87 -2.83 -3.48
C CYS A 44 -17.98 -3.71 -4.08
N LYS A 45 -18.10 -4.94 -3.57
CA LYS A 45 -19.08 -5.90 -4.10
C LYS A 45 -20.51 -5.56 -3.73
N ASN A 46 -20.80 -5.30 -2.45
CA ASN A 46 -22.17 -5.24 -1.95
C ASN A 46 -22.78 -3.83 -2.00
N GLN A 47 -21.95 -2.78 -2.07
CA GLN A 47 -22.44 -1.39 -2.13
C GLN A 47 -22.32 -0.79 -3.52
N LEU A 48 -21.27 -1.16 -4.27
CA LEU A 48 -20.96 -0.56 -5.57
C LEU A 48 -21.12 -1.51 -6.76
N ASN A 49 -21.49 -2.78 -6.54
CA ASN A 49 -21.56 -3.81 -7.59
C ASN A 49 -20.28 -3.85 -8.46
N GLY A 50 -19.13 -3.72 -7.81
CA GLY A 50 -17.83 -3.72 -8.45
C GLY A 50 -16.84 -4.65 -7.77
N GLU A 51 -15.64 -4.69 -8.32
CA GLU A 51 -14.53 -5.51 -7.87
C GLU A 51 -13.37 -4.63 -7.39
N ARG A 52 -12.52 -5.20 -6.55
CA ARG A 52 -11.37 -4.48 -6.03
C ARG A 52 -10.20 -4.55 -7.01
N PHE A 53 -9.79 -3.38 -7.46
CA PHE A 53 -8.70 -3.18 -8.41
C PHE A 53 -7.62 -2.29 -7.78
N THR A 54 -6.42 -2.33 -8.38
CA THR A 54 -5.41 -1.31 -8.21
C THR A 54 -5.52 -0.33 -9.38
N ARG A 55 -5.53 0.96 -9.05
CA ARG A 55 -5.35 2.05 -10.00
C ARG A 55 -3.92 2.54 -9.88
N THR A 56 -3.16 2.44 -10.96
CA THR A 56 -1.81 2.98 -11.03
C THR A 56 -1.75 4.08 -12.07
N GLU A 57 -1.17 5.21 -11.66
CA GLU A 57 -0.87 6.33 -12.53
C GLU A 57 0.64 6.45 -12.72
N LEU A 58 1.09 6.53 -13.97
CA LEU A 58 2.48 6.80 -14.33
C LEU A 58 2.58 8.12 -15.08
N PHE A 59 3.45 9.02 -14.60
CA PHE A 59 3.67 10.33 -15.20
C PHE A 59 5.03 10.34 -15.86
N PHE A 60 5.01 10.48 -17.18
CA PHE A 60 6.19 10.49 -18.02
C PHE A 60 6.51 11.93 -18.41
N GLY A 61 7.72 12.38 -18.10
CA GLY A 61 8.30 13.60 -18.66
C GLY A 61 8.68 13.40 -20.11
N LEU A 62 8.57 14.44 -20.93
CA LEU A 62 8.86 14.36 -22.36
C LEU A 62 10.17 15.04 -22.74
N SER A 63 10.83 15.77 -21.84
CA SER A 63 12.11 16.42 -22.16
C SER A 63 13.26 15.42 -22.10
N LYS A 64 14.09 15.36 -23.13
CA LYS A 64 15.32 14.54 -23.15
C LYS A 64 16.54 15.37 -22.74
N PRO A 65 17.61 14.76 -22.20
CA PRO A 65 18.83 15.47 -21.82
C PRO A 65 19.52 16.21 -22.97
N ASP A 66 19.32 15.76 -24.21
CA ASP A 66 19.86 16.39 -25.42
C ASP A 66 19.09 17.66 -25.86
N GLY A 67 18.05 18.04 -25.10
CA GLY A 67 17.20 19.19 -25.39
C GLY A 67 16.06 18.90 -26.39
N SER A 68 15.99 17.70 -26.95
CA SER A 68 14.86 17.26 -27.75
C SER A 68 13.69 16.80 -26.88
N MET A 69 12.52 16.59 -27.49
CA MET A 69 11.34 16.04 -26.82
C MET A 69 11.08 14.62 -27.30
N VAL A 70 10.51 13.77 -26.45
CA VAL A 70 9.93 12.49 -26.86
C VAL A 70 8.75 12.77 -27.79
N SER A 71 8.82 12.30 -29.03
CA SER A 71 7.76 12.50 -30.02
C SER A 71 6.53 11.65 -29.72
N GLU A 72 5.39 12.03 -30.31
CA GLU A 72 4.17 11.20 -30.23
C GLU A 72 4.40 9.81 -30.82
N GLU A 73 5.17 9.67 -31.91
CA GLU A 73 5.46 8.35 -32.48
C GLU A 73 6.43 7.54 -31.62
N GLU A 74 7.43 8.19 -31.01
CA GLU A 74 8.31 7.54 -30.04
C GLU A 74 7.53 7.02 -28.83
N PHE A 75 6.63 7.84 -28.28
CA PHE A 75 5.81 7.46 -27.15
C PHE A 75 4.81 6.37 -27.51
N SER A 76 4.16 6.46 -28.68
CA SER A 76 3.26 5.40 -29.17
C SER A 76 3.98 4.06 -29.28
N ARG A 77 5.19 4.03 -29.88
CA ARG A 77 5.99 2.81 -29.97
C ARG A 77 6.37 2.26 -28.60
N PHE A 78 6.64 3.12 -27.62
CA PHE A 78 6.88 2.71 -26.25
C PHE A 78 5.65 2.03 -25.64
N ILE A 79 4.45 2.61 -25.82
CA ILE A 79 3.20 1.99 -25.35
C ILE A 79 2.98 0.62 -26.01
N ASP A 80 3.16 0.53 -27.32
CA ASP A 80 2.91 -0.71 -28.07
C ASP A 80 3.88 -1.84 -27.68
N ASN A 81 5.15 -1.51 -27.44
CA ASN A 81 6.19 -2.52 -27.23
C ASN A 81 6.45 -2.84 -25.74
N GLU A 82 6.31 -1.88 -24.84
CA GLU A 82 6.72 -2.03 -23.44
C GLU A 82 5.54 -2.09 -22.46
N VAL A 83 4.41 -1.45 -22.80
CA VAL A 83 3.26 -1.34 -21.89
C VAL A 83 2.17 -2.35 -22.22
N THR A 84 1.69 -2.32 -23.46
CA THR A 84 0.55 -3.13 -23.92
C THR A 84 0.76 -4.64 -23.71
N PRO A 85 1.96 -5.22 -23.96
CA PRO A 85 2.18 -6.65 -23.70
C PRO A 85 2.08 -7.03 -22.22
N LEU A 86 2.31 -6.09 -21.30
CA LEU A 86 2.24 -6.32 -19.85
C LEU A 86 0.85 -6.04 -19.28
N PHE A 87 0.08 -5.13 -19.90
CA PHE A 87 -1.28 -4.75 -19.53
C PHE A 87 -2.22 -4.79 -20.76
N PRO A 88 -2.51 -5.99 -21.30
CA PRO A 88 -3.28 -6.13 -22.53
C PRO A 88 -4.77 -5.82 -22.36
N ASP A 89 -5.28 -5.89 -21.13
CA ASP A 89 -6.71 -5.74 -20.82
C ASP A 89 -7.20 -4.28 -20.96
N GLY A 90 -6.28 -3.31 -20.93
CA GLY A 90 -6.61 -1.92 -21.20
C GLY A 90 -5.72 -0.92 -20.47
N LEU A 91 -5.69 0.29 -21.02
CA LEU A 91 -5.00 1.44 -20.47
C LEU A 91 -5.69 2.72 -20.94
N THR A 92 -5.44 3.83 -20.25
CA THR A 92 -5.86 5.16 -20.70
C THR A 92 -4.67 6.10 -20.70
N LEU A 93 -4.49 6.85 -21.79
CA LEU A 93 -3.43 7.84 -21.93
C LEU A 93 -4.01 9.25 -21.95
N LEU A 94 -3.48 10.12 -21.10
CA LEU A 94 -3.79 11.55 -21.06
C LEU A 94 -2.52 12.34 -21.38
N THR A 95 -2.70 13.54 -21.94
CA THR A 95 -1.60 14.50 -22.17
C THR A 95 -1.78 15.70 -21.27
N GLY A 96 -0.68 16.20 -20.73
CA GLY A 96 -0.68 17.36 -19.83
C GLY A 96 0.61 18.16 -19.90
N ILE A 97 0.70 19.17 -19.05
CA ILE A 97 1.90 19.98 -18.84
C ILE A 97 2.31 19.81 -17.38
N GLY A 98 3.54 19.35 -17.18
CA GLY A 98 4.12 19.10 -15.86
C GLY A 98 5.13 20.18 -15.47
N GLN A 99 5.36 20.27 -14.17
CA GLN A 99 6.52 20.97 -13.62
C GLN A 99 7.15 20.08 -12.56
N PHE A 100 8.45 19.82 -12.68
CA PHE A 100 9.16 19.02 -11.69
C PHE A 100 10.49 19.67 -11.34
N LYS A 101 10.94 19.47 -10.10
CA LYS A 101 12.27 19.88 -9.66
C LYS A 101 13.24 18.75 -9.97
N ASN A 102 14.15 18.98 -10.90
CA ASN A 102 15.13 17.98 -11.30
C ASN A 102 16.24 17.79 -10.25
N SER A 103 17.14 16.85 -10.50
CA SER A 103 18.28 16.54 -9.64
C SER A 103 19.21 17.74 -9.40
N SER A 104 19.31 18.70 -10.32
CA SER A 104 20.07 19.95 -10.15
C SER A 104 19.35 21.01 -9.32
N GLY A 105 18.12 20.74 -8.89
CA GLY A 105 17.28 21.63 -8.09
C GLY A 105 16.53 22.69 -8.91
N THR A 106 16.54 22.59 -10.24
CA THR A 106 15.85 23.50 -11.15
C THR A 106 14.42 23.00 -11.39
N VAL A 107 13.43 23.90 -11.32
CA VAL A 107 12.07 23.57 -11.74
C VAL A 107 12.00 23.67 -13.26
N VAL A 108 11.81 22.53 -13.92
CA VAL A 108 11.61 22.45 -15.36
C VAL A 108 10.12 22.39 -15.68
N LYS A 109 9.72 23.02 -16.77
CA LYS A 109 8.36 22.96 -17.31
C LYS A 109 8.40 22.15 -18.59
N GLU A 110 7.57 21.12 -18.69
CA GLU A 110 7.61 20.20 -19.82
C GLU A 110 6.24 19.62 -20.16
N GLY A 111 6.11 19.11 -21.39
CA GLY A 111 5.00 18.23 -21.73
C GLY A 111 5.07 16.94 -20.92
N SER A 112 3.92 16.35 -20.62
CA SER A 112 3.82 15.10 -19.89
C SER A 112 2.77 14.18 -20.49
N LYS A 113 3.01 12.87 -20.37
CA LYS A 113 2.04 11.81 -20.64
C LYS A 113 1.67 11.13 -19.34
N LEU A 114 0.38 10.96 -19.09
CA LEU A 114 -0.15 10.27 -17.93
C LEU A 114 -0.83 8.97 -18.38
N LEU A 115 -0.27 7.85 -17.95
CA LEU A 115 -0.83 6.52 -18.18
C LEU A 115 -1.60 6.09 -16.94
N ILE A 116 -2.88 5.72 -17.13
CA ILE A 116 -3.74 5.17 -16.09
C ILE A 116 -3.97 3.69 -16.40
N LEU A 117 -3.66 2.85 -15.43
CA LEU A 117 -3.86 1.40 -15.47
C LEU A 117 -4.82 0.98 -14.36
N LEU A 118 -5.75 0.09 -14.71
CA LEU A 118 -6.66 -0.56 -13.79
C LEU A 118 -6.44 -2.07 -13.93
N TYR A 119 -6.03 -2.74 -12.85
CA TYR A 119 -5.79 -4.18 -12.85
C TYR A 119 -6.22 -4.81 -11.52
N PRO A 120 -6.49 -6.13 -11.46
CA PRO A 120 -6.83 -6.81 -10.21
C PRO A 120 -5.81 -6.56 -9.10
N PHE A 121 -6.22 -6.61 -7.85
CA PHE A 121 -5.29 -6.43 -6.74
C PHE A 121 -4.33 -7.64 -6.62
N ASP A 122 -3.13 -7.54 -7.20
CA ASP A 122 -2.12 -8.61 -7.22
C ASP A 122 -0.68 -8.07 -7.03
N SER A 123 0.24 -8.96 -6.64
CA SER A 123 1.65 -8.61 -6.38
C SER A 123 2.54 -8.62 -7.64
N GLU A 124 2.15 -9.34 -8.70
CA GLU A 124 2.92 -9.49 -9.94
C GLU A 124 2.94 -8.17 -10.73
N SER A 125 1.84 -7.45 -10.71
CA SER A 125 1.66 -6.17 -11.39
C SER A 125 2.66 -5.11 -10.92
N ASN A 126 3.13 -5.16 -9.67
CA ASN A 126 4.19 -4.26 -9.20
C ASN A 126 5.51 -4.43 -9.97
N THR A 127 5.87 -5.67 -10.30
CA THR A 127 7.05 -5.98 -11.11
C THR A 127 6.87 -5.46 -12.54
N LYS A 128 5.69 -5.66 -13.14
CA LYS A 128 5.36 -5.15 -14.48
C LYS A 128 5.44 -3.62 -14.56
N ILE A 129 4.86 -2.92 -13.58
CA ILE A 129 4.95 -1.45 -13.50
C ILE A 129 6.41 -0.99 -13.35
N THR A 130 7.20 -1.68 -12.53
CA THR A 130 8.62 -1.34 -12.36
C THR A 130 9.40 -1.54 -13.67
N GLN A 131 9.11 -2.61 -14.40
CA GLN A 131 9.68 -2.87 -15.73
C GLN A 131 9.37 -1.74 -16.71
N ILE A 132 8.11 -1.30 -16.80
CA ILE A 132 7.68 -0.17 -17.66
C ILE A 132 8.46 1.10 -17.34
N ARG A 133 8.56 1.44 -16.05
CA ARG A 133 9.28 2.65 -15.60
C ARG A 133 10.75 2.59 -15.99
N GLN A 134 11.40 1.44 -15.77
CA GLN A 134 12.80 1.28 -16.09
C GLN A 134 13.07 1.28 -17.59
N ALA A 135 12.18 0.69 -18.39
CA ALA A 135 12.25 0.74 -19.85
C ALA A 135 12.21 2.18 -20.34
N TYR A 136 11.26 3.00 -19.86
CA TYR A 136 11.16 4.42 -20.25
C TYR A 136 12.40 5.22 -19.85
N ILE A 137 12.87 5.03 -18.60
CA ILE A 137 14.09 5.67 -18.08
C ILE A 137 15.28 5.34 -18.99
N ASN A 138 15.45 4.09 -19.38
CA ASN A 138 16.57 3.65 -20.20
C ASN A 138 16.45 4.16 -21.65
N MET A 139 15.27 4.09 -22.26
CA MET A 139 15.04 4.48 -23.65
C MET A 139 15.19 5.99 -23.88
N PHE A 140 14.71 6.81 -22.94
CA PHE A 140 14.63 8.26 -23.10
C PHE A 140 15.51 9.03 -22.11
N GLN A 141 16.39 8.32 -21.39
CA GLN A 141 17.38 8.88 -20.45
C GLN A 141 16.74 9.79 -19.37
N GLN A 142 15.59 9.37 -18.85
CA GLN A 142 14.86 10.14 -17.83
C GLN A 142 15.46 9.95 -16.44
N GLU A 143 15.37 10.98 -15.60
CA GLU A 143 15.75 10.83 -14.18
C GLU A 143 14.79 9.91 -13.42
N SER A 144 13.49 9.98 -13.74
CA SER A 144 12.46 9.19 -13.11
C SER A 144 11.16 9.16 -13.91
N VAL A 145 10.27 8.24 -13.53
CA VAL A 145 8.84 8.26 -13.89
C VAL A 145 8.08 8.30 -12.59
N LEU A 146 7.21 9.28 -12.36
CA LEU A 146 6.42 9.34 -11.12
C LEU A 146 5.37 8.23 -11.15
N ARG A 147 5.13 7.59 -9.99
CA ARG A 147 4.10 6.57 -9.81
C ARG A 147 3.20 6.91 -8.64
N VAL A 148 1.89 6.75 -8.82
CA VAL A 148 0.89 6.75 -7.75
C VAL A 148 0.11 5.45 -7.82
N ASP A 149 -0.12 4.81 -6.68
CA ASP A 149 -0.93 3.59 -6.57
C ASP A 149 -2.09 3.82 -5.60
N GLU A 150 -3.28 3.40 -5.99
CA GLU A 150 -4.51 3.53 -5.21
C GLU A 150 -5.35 2.25 -5.31
N GLY A 151 -5.98 1.84 -4.21
CA GLY A 151 -7.00 0.78 -4.25
C GLY A 151 -8.35 1.37 -4.66
N SER A 152 -8.99 0.81 -5.68
CA SER A 152 -10.26 1.31 -6.23
C SER A 152 -11.31 0.21 -6.33
N CYS A 153 -12.59 0.57 -6.21
CA CYS A 153 -13.70 -0.30 -6.62
C CYS A 153 -14.03 0.02 -8.08
N VAL A 154 -13.98 -0.98 -8.96
CA VAL A 154 -14.17 -0.83 -10.41
C VAL A 154 -15.31 -1.74 -10.88
N SER A 155 -16.15 -1.24 -11.77
CA SER A 155 -17.23 -1.99 -12.42
C SER A 155 -17.16 -1.73 -13.92
N PHE A 156 -17.37 -2.75 -14.74
CA PHE A 156 -17.26 -2.73 -16.20
C PHE A 156 -18.60 -3.07 -16.85
#